data_AF-E9FBS7-F1
#
_entry.id   AF-E9FBS7-F1
#
_cell.length_a   1.000
_cell.length_b   1.000
_cell.length_c   1.000
_cell.angle_alpha   90.00
_cell.angle_beta   90.00
_cell.angle_gamma   90.00
#
_symmetry.space_group_name_H-M   'P 1'
#
loop_
_entity.id
_entity.type
_entity.pdbx_description
1 polymer ?
#
loop_
_entity_poly.entity_id
_entity_poly.type
_entity_poly.pdbx_seq_one_letter_code
_entity_poly.pdbx_strand_id
1 'polypeptide(L)'
;MSNSHHSSKHKHHKSSKSGRSKTTESSSNGCSWPVNGDVSFLFVVNELEIRFRDEQDLDSGIRKDDWLNVLPPNTPELYSPETLQHVSQVMRFRNGEVTPAGPAYYWARAGQFDEGCIVMAAGGTQYGLQKYKSASVFSCNPSLPVVTLEGDARTNPDPDFNVLQFVHQRNADSDSNGVSLAAFSMDRSSSVYPPPVKFVAGRHASWIPSLVPGICRNPYMAGESQGLGGELPIVIGLMAFHASPDGGRTINDVFLGRGENGGLWKDYCWQSSSSPAGYTLSEQDTPRGYLVHICLDPENQADSTFDSLSMLEWNGVLVHG
;
A
#
# COMPACT_ATOMS: atom_id res chain seq x y z
N MET A 1 36.81 -21.50 63.68
CA MET A 1 35.77 -21.01 64.61
C MET A 1 34.43 -21.53 64.12
N SER A 2 33.71 -22.23 65.00
CA SER A 2 32.68 -23.22 64.69
C SER A 2 31.27 -22.63 64.53
N ASN A 3 30.61 -23.04 63.46
CA ASN A 3 29.24 -23.55 63.33
C ASN A 3 28.12 -23.23 64.37
N SER A 4 27.01 -22.73 63.78
CA SER A 4 25.58 -23.12 63.93
C SER A 4 24.74 -22.83 65.19
N HIS A 5 23.68 -22.02 64.95
CA HIS A 5 22.24 -22.20 65.19
C HIS A 5 21.66 -22.96 66.41
N HIS A 6 20.71 -22.28 67.09
CA HIS A 6 19.49 -22.85 67.70
C HIS A 6 18.29 -21.99 67.25
N SER A 7 17.27 -22.52 66.54
CA SER A 7 16.14 -23.36 66.99
C SER A 7 15.01 -22.58 67.68
N SER A 8 13.84 -22.48 67.02
CA SER A 8 12.59 -23.01 67.61
C SER A 8 11.50 -23.25 66.55
N LYS A 9 10.73 -24.33 66.78
CA LYS A 9 9.65 -24.88 65.96
C LYS A 9 8.30 -24.59 66.62
N HIS A 10 7.25 -24.27 65.86
CA HIS A 10 5.84 -24.62 66.17
C HIS A 10 5.08 -24.72 64.82
N LYS A 11 4.75 -25.93 64.33
CA LYS A 11 3.55 -26.78 64.53
C LYS A 11 2.25 -26.29 63.84
N HIS A 12 1.90 -27.03 62.78
CA HIS A 12 0.59 -27.48 62.25
C HIS A 12 -0.58 -26.50 62.06
N HIS A 13 -1.13 -26.45 60.84
CA HIS A 13 -2.42 -27.11 60.53
C HIS A 13 -2.62 -27.26 59.01
N LYS A 14 -3.13 -28.44 58.60
CA LYS A 14 -3.64 -28.75 57.25
C LYS A 14 -5.06 -28.18 57.10
N SER A 15 -5.36 -27.56 55.97
CA SER A 15 -6.66 -27.69 55.29
C SER A 15 -6.54 -27.35 53.80
N SER A 16 -7.35 -28.05 53.01
CA SER A 16 -7.30 -28.26 51.56
C SER A 16 -8.24 -27.34 50.75
N LYS A 17 -7.92 -27.20 49.44
CA LYS A 17 -8.76 -26.71 48.31
C LYS A 17 -9.05 -25.20 48.33
N SER A 18 -9.14 -24.45 47.23
CA SER A 18 -9.42 -24.72 45.81
C SER A 18 -8.73 -23.66 44.92
N GLY A 19 -8.57 -23.97 43.63
CA GLY A 19 -7.76 -23.20 42.69
C GLY A 19 -8.29 -21.83 42.26
N ARG A 20 -7.38 -21.06 41.66
CA ARG A 20 -7.67 -20.14 40.56
C ARG A 20 -6.35 -19.84 39.84
N SER A 21 -6.25 -20.31 38.60
CA SER A 21 -5.19 -19.96 37.66
C SER A 21 -5.18 -18.44 37.48
N LYS A 22 -4.07 -17.79 37.84
CA LYS A 22 -3.80 -16.41 37.44
C LYS A 22 -3.23 -16.46 36.02
N THR A 23 -4.10 -16.23 35.05
CA THR A 23 -3.74 -15.73 33.73
C THR A 23 -3.02 -14.41 33.91
N THR A 24 -1.76 -14.37 33.48
CA THR A 24 -0.98 -13.16 33.29
C THR A 24 -1.61 -12.40 32.13
N GLU A 25 -2.40 -11.38 32.45
CA GLU A 25 -2.85 -10.38 31.48
C GLU A 25 -1.61 -9.62 30.99
N SER A 26 -1.19 -9.94 29.76
CA SER A 26 -0.32 -9.06 28.98
C SER A 26 -1.10 -7.78 28.71
N SER A 27 -0.67 -6.68 29.33
CA SER A 27 -1.15 -5.34 29.04
C SER A 27 -0.87 -4.99 27.58
N SER A 28 -1.83 -5.23 26.70
CA SER A 28 -1.87 -4.62 25.38
C SER A 28 -2.14 -3.13 25.60
N ASN A 29 -1.14 -2.29 25.32
CA ASN A 29 -1.34 -0.85 25.15
C ASN A 29 -2.32 -0.64 23.99
N GLY A 30 -3.60 -0.50 24.33
CA GLY A 30 -4.67 -0.28 23.39
C GLY A 30 -4.58 1.13 22.83
N CYS A 31 -4.09 1.25 21.60
CA CYS A 31 -4.52 2.35 20.75
C CYS A 31 -5.89 1.95 20.19
N SER A 32 -6.98 2.38 20.86
CA SER A 32 -8.33 2.27 20.33
C SER A 32 -8.50 3.35 19.26
N TRP A 33 -8.05 3.04 18.04
CA TRP A 33 -8.30 3.82 16.84
C TRP A 33 -9.79 3.78 16.48
N PRO A 34 -10.32 4.75 15.70
CA PRO A 34 -11.72 4.70 15.30
C PRO A 34 -12.00 3.34 14.70
N VAL A 35 -13.13 2.74 15.08
CA VAL A 35 -13.66 1.55 14.41
C VAL A 35 -13.86 1.97 12.96
N ASN A 36 -12.88 1.71 12.09
CA ASN A 36 -13.14 1.68 10.67
C ASN A 36 -14.38 0.78 10.55
N GLY A 37 -15.44 1.30 9.93
CA GLY A 37 -16.64 0.50 9.69
C GLY A 37 -16.28 -0.79 8.96
N ASP A 38 -17.27 -1.60 8.60
CA ASP A 38 -17.02 -2.81 7.81
C ASP A 38 -16.65 -2.46 6.35
N VAL A 39 -15.63 -1.61 6.15
CA VAL A 39 -15.25 -1.02 4.87
C VAL A 39 -14.60 -2.09 4.01
N SER A 40 -15.07 -2.20 2.78
CA SER A 40 -14.47 -3.05 1.77
C SER A 40 -14.37 -2.34 0.44
N PHE A 41 -13.50 -2.85 -0.43
CA PHE A 41 -13.40 -2.44 -1.82
C PHE A 41 -12.80 -3.56 -2.65
N LEU A 42 -13.06 -3.52 -3.95
CA LEU A 42 -12.46 -4.42 -4.93
C LEU A 42 -11.32 -3.70 -5.62
N PHE A 43 -10.23 -4.41 -5.89
CA PHE A 43 -9.12 -3.83 -6.63
C PHE A 43 -8.43 -4.85 -7.51
N VAL A 44 -7.76 -4.33 -8.54
CA VAL A 44 -6.79 -5.06 -9.34
C VAL A 44 -5.51 -4.23 -9.42
N VAL A 45 -4.39 -4.93 -9.52
CA VAL A 45 -3.08 -4.34 -9.76
C VAL A 45 -2.48 -4.98 -11.01
N ASN A 46 -2.13 -4.14 -11.99
CA ASN A 46 -1.58 -4.56 -13.27
C ASN A 46 -0.18 -3.99 -13.46
N GLU A 47 0.78 -4.82 -13.82
CA GLU A 47 2.12 -4.37 -14.19
C GLU A 47 2.09 -3.59 -15.50
N LEU A 48 2.75 -2.43 -15.48
CA LEU A 48 2.94 -1.54 -16.61
C LEU A 48 4.32 -1.81 -17.19
N GLU A 49 4.42 -2.85 -18.01
CA GLU A 49 5.67 -3.19 -18.70
C GLU A 49 5.99 -2.12 -19.77
N ILE A 50 7.09 -1.41 -19.57
CA ILE A 50 7.60 -0.40 -20.49
C ILE A 50 8.59 -1.04 -21.47
N ARG A 51 8.42 -0.76 -22.75
CA ARG A 51 9.39 -1.12 -23.80
C ARG A 51 9.79 0.13 -24.56
N PHE A 52 10.93 0.69 -24.18
CA PHE A 52 11.61 1.69 -25.00
C PHE A 52 12.04 1.07 -26.33
N ARG A 53 12.14 1.90 -27.37
CA ARG A 53 12.64 1.47 -28.68
C ARG A 53 14.16 1.34 -28.60
N ASP A 54 14.73 0.49 -29.46
CA ASP A 54 16.17 0.25 -29.49
C ASP A 54 16.97 1.57 -29.58
N GLU A 55 18.08 1.66 -28.84
CA GLU A 55 18.95 2.84 -28.75
C GLU A 55 19.58 3.27 -30.09
N GLN A 56 19.42 2.47 -31.15
CA GLN A 56 19.89 2.80 -32.49
C GLN A 56 19.01 3.85 -33.18
N ASP A 57 17.77 4.04 -32.71
CA ASP A 57 16.93 5.15 -33.14
C ASP A 57 17.27 6.42 -32.35
N LEU A 58 17.39 7.55 -33.06
CA LEU A 58 17.61 8.88 -32.46
C LEU A 58 16.47 9.32 -31.51
N ASP A 59 15.33 8.63 -31.58
CA ASP A 59 14.14 8.82 -30.74
C ASP A 59 13.72 7.48 -30.11
N SER A 60 14.50 7.03 -29.13
CA SER A 60 14.27 5.77 -28.40
C SER A 60 12.97 5.78 -27.56
N GLY A 61 12.28 6.93 -27.47
CA GLY A 61 11.15 7.14 -26.58
C GLY A 61 11.54 7.20 -25.10
N ILE A 62 12.84 7.17 -24.78
CA ILE A 62 13.35 7.32 -23.41
C ILE A 62 13.17 8.77 -23.00
N ARG A 63 12.23 9.00 -22.09
CA ARG A 63 11.98 10.29 -21.48
C ARG A 63 12.86 10.47 -20.26
N LYS A 64 13.46 11.66 -20.12
CA LYS A 64 14.19 12.08 -18.93
C LYS A 64 13.71 13.44 -18.45
N ASP A 65 13.80 13.69 -17.14
CA ASP A 65 13.66 15.04 -16.59
C ASP A 65 14.95 15.86 -16.74
N ASP A 66 14.93 17.12 -16.27
CA ASP A 66 16.09 18.03 -16.32
C ASP A 66 17.28 17.55 -15.47
N TRP A 67 17.05 16.60 -14.55
CA TRP A 67 18.07 15.95 -13.73
C TRP A 67 18.48 14.58 -14.28
N LEU A 68 18.10 14.27 -15.52
CA LEU A 68 18.41 13.04 -16.24
C LEU A 68 17.77 11.76 -15.66
N ASN A 69 16.79 11.90 -14.77
CA ASN A 69 16.04 10.76 -14.26
C ASN A 69 15.19 10.16 -15.39
N VAL A 70 15.33 8.86 -15.65
CA VAL A 70 14.46 8.16 -16.60
C VAL A 70 13.02 8.14 -16.06
N LEU A 71 12.08 8.67 -16.83
CA LEU A 71 10.67 8.76 -16.48
C LEU A 71 9.85 7.71 -17.22
N PRO A 72 8.65 7.37 -16.73
CA PRO A 72 7.70 6.58 -17.49
C PRO A 72 7.37 7.28 -18.82
N PRO A 73 7.12 6.51 -19.90
CA PRO A 73 6.69 7.06 -21.17
C PRO A 73 5.41 7.90 -21.04
N ASN A 74 5.32 8.98 -21.82
CA ASN A 74 4.07 9.71 -22.06
C ASN A 74 3.30 9.19 -23.27
N THR A 75 3.86 8.21 -23.98
CA THR A 75 3.30 7.62 -25.20
C THR A 75 2.71 6.24 -24.87
N PRO A 76 1.37 6.07 -24.92
CA PRO A 76 0.68 4.80 -24.69
C PRO A 76 1.31 3.57 -25.37
N GLU A 77 1.80 3.73 -26.58
CA GLU A 77 2.34 2.65 -27.41
C GLU A 77 3.66 2.08 -26.90
N LEU A 78 4.33 2.77 -25.97
CA LEU A 78 5.55 2.28 -25.30
C LEU A 78 5.24 1.40 -24.08
N TYR A 79 3.97 1.23 -23.73
CA TYR A 79 3.52 0.22 -22.77
C TYR A 79 3.11 -1.05 -23.49
N SER A 80 3.71 -2.17 -23.09
CA SER A 80 3.42 -3.48 -23.67
C SER A 80 2.00 -3.92 -23.36
N PRO A 81 1.32 -4.66 -24.25
CA PRO A 81 0.00 -5.23 -23.98
C PRO A 81 -0.06 -5.96 -22.63
N GLU A 82 -1.17 -5.84 -21.91
CA GLU A 82 -1.41 -6.63 -20.70
C GLU A 82 -1.37 -8.13 -21.03
N THR A 83 -0.64 -8.90 -20.23
CA THR A 83 -0.62 -10.36 -20.29
C THR A 83 -1.23 -10.91 -19.00
N LEU A 84 -1.63 -12.19 -19.01
CA LEU A 84 -2.15 -12.86 -17.81
C LEU A 84 -1.12 -12.88 -16.65
N GLN A 85 0.16 -12.69 -16.93
CA GLN A 85 1.22 -12.63 -15.92
C GLN A 85 1.33 -11.24 -15.29
N HIS A 86 0.99 -10.19 -16.06
CA HIS A 86 1.05 -8.80 -15.61
C HIS A 86 -0.22 -8.37 -14.89
N VAL A 87 -1.34 -9.08 -15.04
CA VAL A 87 -2.63 -8.72 -14.45
C VAL A 87 -2.89 -9.59 -13.22
N SER A 88 -3.06 -8.98 -12.05
CA SER A 88 -3.49 -9.70 -10.85
C SER A 88 -4.94 -10.22 -10.99
N GLN A 89 -5.33 -11.17 -10.15
CA GLN A 89 -6.75 -11.47 -10.00
C GLN A 89 -7.47 -10.32 -9.31
N VAL A 90 -8.79 -10.24 -9.44
CA VAL A 90 -9.57 -9.26 -8.68
C VAL A 90 -9.54 -9.65 -7.21
N MET A 91 -9.08 -8.73 -6.38
CA MET A 91 -8.92 -8.89 -4.95
C MET A 91 -9.95 -8.04 -4.22
N ARG A 92 -10.33 -8.48 -3.04
CA ARG A 92 -11.21 -7.77 -2.12
C ARG A 92 -10.42 -7.44 -0.88
N PHE A 93 -10.34 -6.16 -0.55
CA PHE A 93 -9.96 -5.73 0.78
C PHE A 93 -11.21 -5.68 1.65
N ARG A 94 -11.14 -6.18 2.87
CA ARG A 94 -12.16 -5.98 3.91
C ARG A 94 -11.51 -6.04 5.28
N ASN A 95 -11.68 -4.98 6.07
CA ASN A 95 -11.24 -4.91 7.47
C ASN A 95 -9.78 -5.32 7.71
N GLY A 96 -8.85 -4.89 6.85
CA GLY A 96 -7.42 -5.15 7.03
C GLY A 96 -6.93 -6.47 6.41
N GLU A 97 -7.82 -7.26 5.81
CA GLU A 97 -7.47 -8.49 5.10
C GLU A 97 -7.74 -8.35 3.59
N VAL A 98 -6.89 -9.02 2.80
CA VAL A 98 -7.08 -9.15 1.35
C VAL A 98 -7.38 -10.60 1.01
N THR A 99 -8.49 -10.81 0.28
CA THR A 99 -8.91 -12.13 -0.21
C THR A 99 -9.18 -12.07 -1.71
N PRO A 100 -9.22 -13.20 -2.43
CA PRO A 100 -9.76 -13.22 -3.78
C PRO A 100 -11.21 -12.76 -3.77
N ALA A 101 -11.63 -11.95 -4.73
CA ALA A 101 -13.02 -11.52 -4.86
C ALA A 101 -13.97 -12.66 -5.29
N GLY A 102 -13.40 -13.72 -5.88
CA GLY A 102 -14.11 -14.88 -6.39
C GLY A 102 -14.18 -14.90 -7.93
N PRO A 103 -14.56 -16.04 -8.52
CA PRO A 103 -14.44 -16.29 -9.96
C PRO A 103 -15.41 -15.47 -10.82
N ALA A 104 -16.43 -14.85 -10.20
CA ALA A 104 -17.36 -13.97 -10.91
C ALA A 104 -16.73 -12.61 -11.27
N TYR A 105 -15.63 -12.24 -10.63
CA TYR A 105 -14.97 -10.95 -10.82
C TYR A 105 -13.70 -11.11 -11.65
N TYR A 106 -13.54 -10.28 -12.68
CA TYR A 106 -12.35 -10.27 -13.51
C TYR A 106 -12.06 -8.89 -14.08
N TRP A 107 -10.80 -8.66 -14.46
CA TRP A 107 -10.38 -7.45 -15.16
C TRP A 107 -10.67 -7.58 -16.66
N ALA A 108 -11.19 -6.52 -17.27
CA ALA A 108 -11.46 -6.48 -18.70
C ALA A 108 -11.14 -5.12 -19.31
N ARG A 109 -10.77 -5.15 -20.58
CA ARG A 109 -10.64 -3.98 -21.47
C ARG A 109 -11.35 -4.26 -22.79
N ALA A 110 -11.94 -3.23 -23.39
CA ALA A 110 -12.51 -3.32 -24.73
C ALA A 110 -11.40 -3.36 -25.82
N GLY A 111 -10.31 -2.62 -25.59
CA GLY A 111 -9.15 -2.52 -26.46
C GLY A 111 -7.87 -2.27 -25.66
N GLN A 112 -6.72 -2.41 -26.31
CA GLN A 112 -5.41 -2.33 -25.66
C GLN A 112 -5.16 -0.99 -24.93
N PHE A 113 -5.67 0.11 -25.50
CA PHE A 113 -5.50 1.47 -24.99
C PHE A 113 -6.80 2.06 -24.44
N ASP A 114 -7.85 1.23 -24.30
CA ASP A 114 -9.09 1.64 -23.66
C ASP A 114 -8.95 1.51 -22.15
N GLU A 115 -9.67 2.36 -21.41
CA GLU A 115 -9.73 2.23 -19.96
C GLU A 115 -10.26 0.85 -19.56
N GLY A 116 -9.54 0.18 -18.65
CA GLY A 116 -9.99 -1.08 -18.11
C GLY A 116 -10.94 -0.92 -16.92
N CYS A 117 -11.69 -1.98 -16.66
CA CYS A 117 -12.63 -2.03 -15.55
C CYS A 117 -12.66 -3.41 -14.91
N ILE A 118 -13.06 -3.44 -13.64
CA ILE A 118 -13.43 -4.69 -12.97
C ILE A 118 -14.87 -5.01 -13.38
N VAL A 119 -15.08 -6.22 -13.89
CA VAL A 119 -16.37 -6.73 -14.33
C VAL A 119 -16.84 -7.83 -13.39
N MET A 120 -18.13 -7.83 -13.07
CA MET A 120 -18.81 -8.93 -12.40
C MET A 120 -19.69 -9.67 -13.41
N ALA A 121 -19.52 -10.99 -13.53
CA ALA A 121 -20.43 -11.87 -14.25
C ALA A 121 -21.48 -12.46 -13.30
N ALA A 122 -22.76 -12.11 -13.50
CA ALA A 122 -23.87 -12.61 -12.72
C ALA A 122 -25.05 -12.99 -13.63
N GLY A 123 -25.55 -14.22 -13.51
CA GLY A 123 -26.74 -14.67 -14.24
C GLY A 123 -26.64 -14.59 -15.77
N GLY A 124 -25.44 -14.78 -16.34
CA GLY A 124 -25.20 -14.66 -17.78
C GLY A 124 -25.04 -13.22 -18.29
N THR A 125 -25.13 -12.22 -17.41
CA THR A 125 -24.89 -10.81 -17.74
C THR A 125 -23.57 -10.34 -17.13
N GLN A 126 -22.90 -9.41 -17.79
CA GLN A 126 -21.65 -8.81 -17.36
C GLN A 126 -21.90 -7.34 -17.03
N TYR A 127 -21.41 -6.88 -15.87
CA TYR A 127 -21.56 -5.51 -15.42
C TYR A 127 -20.19 -4.95 -15.02
N GLY A 128 -19.83 -3.80 -15.59
CA GLY A 128 -18.69 -3.02 -15.11
C GLY A 128 -19.01 -2.44 -13.73
N LEU A 129 -18.10 -2.61 -12.79
CA LEU A 129 -18.26 -2.07 -11.44
C LEU A 129 -18.01 -0.57 -11.40
N GLN A 130 -18.58 0.09 -10.39
CA GLN A 130 -18.37 1.51 -10.17
C GLN A 130 -16.94 1.76 -9.68
N LYS A 131 -16.12 2.36 -10.54
CA LYS A 131 -14.76 2.82 -10.20
C LYS A 131 -14.82 3.87 -9.10
N TYR A 132 -14.03 3.67 -8.05
CA TYR A 132 -13.73 4.68 -7.04
C TYR A 132 -12.59 5.57 -7.50
N LYS A 133 -11.39 4.99 -7.64
CA LYS A 133 -10.15 5.65 -8.08
C LYS A 133 -9.25 4.67 -8.79
N SER A 134 -8.34 5.20 -9.59
CA SER A 134 -7.26 4.43 -10.19
C SER A 134 -6.00 5.28 -10.26
N ALA A 135 -4.85 4.63 -10.29
CA ALA A 135 -3.58 5.31 -10.46
C ALA A 135 -2.47 4.41 -10.99
N SER A 136 -1.53 5.04 -11.67
CA SER A 136 -0.29 4.42 -12.10
C SER A 136 0.85 4.88 -11.19
N VAL A 137 1.55 3.92 -10.57
CA VAL A 137 2.64 4.16 -9.63
C VAL A 137 3.91 3.55 -10.19
N PHE A 138 4.96 4.34 -10.32
CA PHE A 138 6.21 3.94 -10.97
C PHE A 138 7.41 4.09 -10.05
N SER A 139 8.27 3.08 -10.03
CA SER A 139 9.64 3.19 -9.55
C SER A 139 10.53 3.60 -10.71
N CYS A 140 11.22 4.75 -10.60
CA CYS A 140 12.04 5.28 -11.69
C CYS A 140 13.53 5.01 -11.46
N ASN A 141 14.16 5.61 -10.45
CA ASN A 141 15.56 5.34 -10.10
C ASN A 141 15.87 5.77 -8.65
N PRO A 142 17.07 5.51 -8.10
CA PRO A 142 17.39 5.87 -6.71
C PRO A 142 17.25 7.37 -6.34
N SER A 143 17.41 8.28 -7.30
CA SER A 143 17.36 9.75 -7.11
C SER A 143 15.95 10.32 -7.24
N LEU A 144 15.09 9.68 -8.05
CA LEU A 144 13.65 9.95 -8.16
C LEU A 144 12.90 8.62 -8.01
N PRO A 145 12.72 8.12 -6.79
CA PRO A 145 12.36 6.71 -6.63
C PRO A 145 10.91 6.40 -6.92
N VAL A 146 9.97 7.32 -6.70
CA VAL A 146 8.56 7.07 -7.04
C VAL A 146 7.91 8.28 -7.68
N VAL A 147 7.29 8.06 -8.83
CA VAL A 147 6.35 8.98 -9.46
C VAL A 147 4.99 8.32 -9.63
N THR A 148 3.95 9.12 -9.73
CA THR A 148 2.56 8.69 -9.69
C THR A 148 1.72 9.47 -10.69
N LEU A 149 0.63 8.88 -11.16
CA LEU A 149 -0.32 9.48 -12.10
C LEU A 149 -1.73 9.06 -11.69
N GLU A 150 -2.66 10.01 -11.56
CA GLU A 150 -4.08 9.68 -11.41
C GLU A 150 -4.58 9.03 -12.71
N GLY A 151 -5.15 7.84 -12.61
CA GLY A 151 -5.60 7.05 -13.76
C GLY A 151 -4.55 6.11 -14.36
N ASP A 152 -4.83 5.69 -15.60
CA ASP A 152 -4.05 4.71 -16.34
C ASP A 152 -3.08 5.39 -17.31
N ALA A 153 -1.77 5.19 -17.10
CA ALA A 153 -0.72 5.74 -17.95
C ALA A 153 -0.79 5.23 -19.40
N ARG A 154 -1.46 4.09 -19.65
CA ARG A 154 -1.63 3.53 -20.99
C ARG A 154 -2.72 4.20 -21.81
N THR A 155 -3.59 4.99 -21.17
CA THR A 155 -4.74 5.62 -21.85
C THR A 155 -4.62 7.14 -21.86
N ASN A 156 -3.66 7.70 -21.12
CA ASN A 156 -3.45 9.14 -21.03
C ASN A 156 -2.41 9.59 -22.08
N PRO A 157 -2.80 10.37 -23.11
CA PRO A 157 -1.87 10.87 -24.12
C PRO A 157 -0.99 12.03 -23.64
N ASP A 158 -1.32 12.64 -22.50
CA ASP A 158 -0.55 13.73 -21.88
C ASP A 158 -0.50 13.56 -20.35
N PRO A 159 0.24 12.55 -19.85
CA PRO A 159 0.29 12.23 -18.43
C PRO A 159 1.09 13.26 -17.63
N ASP A 160 0.42 13.86 -16.66
CA ASP A 160 1.02 14.71 -15.64
C ASP A 160 1.51 13.87 -14.45
N PHE A 161 2.75 13.41 -14.56
CA PHE A 161 3.37 12.62 -13.49
C PHE A 161 3.78 13.49 -12.31
N ASN A 162 3.45 13.02 -11.12
CA ASN A 162 3.74 13.69 -9.87
C ASN A 162 4.68 12.86 -9.02
N VAL A 163 5.68 13.51 -8.43
CA VAL A 163 6.56 12.86 -7.44
C VAL A 163 5.74 12.40 -6.24
N LEU A 164 6.07 11.25 -5.64
CA LEU A 164 5.45 10.82 -4.39
C LEU A 164 5.57 11.91 -3.32
N GLN A 165 4.42 12.33 -2.79
CA GLN A 165 4.31 13.35 -1.77
C GLN A 165 3.52 12.85 -0.58
N PHE A 166 3.81 13.41 0.59
CA PHE A 166 3.14 13.12 1.85
C PHE A 166 2.52 14.39 2.44
N VAL A 167 1.33 14.26 3.00
CA VAL A 167 0.65 15.28 3.80
C VAL A 167 0.63 14.84 5.25
N HIS A 168 0.91 15.76 6.17
CA HIS A 168 0.88 15.53 7.60
C HIS A 168 -0.15 16.47 8.24
N GLN A 169 -1.30 15.94 8.60
CA GLN A 169 -2.33 16.75 9.27
C GLN A 169 -1.79 17.23 10.64
N ARG A 170 -1.69 18.55 10.84
CA ARG A 170 -1.44 19.13 12.16
C ARG A 170 -2.77 19.37 12.84
N ASN A 171 -3.23 18.41 13.63
CA ASN A 171 -4.32 18.69 14.56
C ASN A 171 -3.74 19.39 15.79
N ALA A 172 -4.27 20.58 16.12
CA ALA A 172 -3.78 21.39 17.23
C ALA A 172 -3.97 20.71 18.61
N ASP A 173 -4.84 19.69 18.68
CA ASP A 173 -5.26 19.02 19.92
C ASP A 173 -5.11 17.49 19.90
N SER A 174 -4.45 16.87 18.91
CA SER A 174 -4.35 15.39 18.88
C SER A 174 -2.99 14.82 18.50
N ASP A 175 -2.73 13.62 19.04
CA ASP A 175 -1.58 12.75 18.84
C ASP A 175 -1.32 12.35 17.37
N SER A 176 -2.03 12.89 16.37
CA SER A 176 -1.91 12.53 14.94
C SER A 176 -0.65 13.07 14.25
N ASN A 177 0.36 13.52 15.00
CA ASN A 177 1.66 14.01 14.48
C ASN A 177 2.55 12.90 13.89
N GLY A 178 2.05 11.65 13.82
CA GLY A 178 2.81 10.48 13.38
C GLY A 178 2.36 9.83 12.07
N VAL A 179 1.25 10.25 11.46
CA VAL A 179 0.71 9.62 10.23
C VAL A 179 1.20 10.33 8.98
N SER A 180 1.64 9.55 7.98
CA SER A 180 1.98 10.06 6.64
C SER A 180 0.83 9.77 5.67
N LEU A 181 0.33 10.76 4.94
CA LEU A 181 -0.73 10.56 3.94
C LEU A 181 -0.16 10.71 2.53
N ALA A 182 -0.04 9.62 1.77
CA ALA A 182 0.47 9.65 0.39
C ALA A 182 -0.56 10.29 -0.57
N ALA A 183 -0.11 11.17 -1.47
CA ALA A 183 -1.00 11.88 -2.40
C ALA A 183 -0.38 12.11 -3.79
N PHE A 184 -1.22 12.16 -4.83
CA PHE A 184 -0.82 12.38 -6.22
C PHE A 184 -0.50 13.83 -6.54
N SER A 185 -1.14 14.84 -5.93
CA SER A 185 -0.93 16.23 -6.37
C SER A 185 -1.25 17.25 -5.28
N MET A 186 -0.59 18.41 -5.38
CA MET A 186 -0.83 19.62 -4.60
C MET A 186 -2.16 20.32 -4.95
N ASP A 187 -2.80 19.97 -6.08
CA ASP A 187 -3.85 20.82 -6.67
C ASP A 187 -5.29 20.57 -6.18
N ARG A 188 -5.52 19.63 -5.26
CA ARG A 188 -6.88 19.37 -4.74
C ARG A 188 -7.34 20.22 -3.57
N SER A 189 -6.52 21.15 -3.07
CA SER A 189 -7.04 22.37 -2.45
C SER A 189 -5.90 23.34 -2.16
N SER A 190 -6.06 24.58 -2.59
CA SER A 190 -5.35 25.75 -2.06
C SER A 190 -5.55 25.96 -0.54
N SER A 191 -6.20 25.02 0.16
CA SER A 191 -6.42 24.96 1.61
C SER A 191 -5.74 23.79 2.33
N VAL A 192 -4.97 22.90 1.68
CA VAL A 192 -4.25 21.84 2.43
C VAL A 192 -3.03 22.44 3.13
N TYR A 193 -3.26 22.97 4.33
CA TYR A 193 -2.22 23.30 5.28
C TYR A 193 -2.01 22.11 6.23
N PRO A 194 -0.76 21.64 6.42
CA PRO A 194 0.49 22.12 5.81
C PRO A 194 0.70 21.62 4.36
N PRO A 195 1.58 22.30 3.59
CA PRO A 195 1.89 21.90 2.22
C PRO A 195 2.50 20.48 2.16
N PRO A 196 2.33 19.76 1.04
CA PRO A 196 2.91 18.43 0.89
C PRO A 196 4.44 18.45 0.99
N VAL A 197 4.98 17.38 1.57
CA VAL A 197 6.42 17.18 1.80
C VAL A 197 6.90 15.87 1.17
N LYS A 198 8.21 15.72 1.03
CA LYS A 198 8.83 14.50 0.45
C LYS A 198 9.27 13.48 1.50
N PHE A 199 8.94 13.69 2.76
CA PHE A 199 9.31 12.81 3.86
C PHE A 199 8.09 12.30 4.61
N VAL A 200 8.20 11.11 5.18
CA VAL A 200 7.18 10.49 6.04
C VAL A 200 7.21 11.07 7.46
N ALA A 201 6.09 11.11 8.15
CA ALA A 201 6.00 11.52 9.55
C ALA A 201 6.62 10.51 10.52
N GLY A 202 7.15 11.03 11.62
CA GLY A 202 7.65 10.25 12.75
C GLY A 202 9.04 9.60 12.57
N ARG A 203 9.56 9.03 13.66
CA ARG A 203 10.80 8.25 13.75
C ARG A 203 10.49 6.75 13.94
N HIS A 204 11.44 5.89 13.57
CA HIS A 204 11.43 4.43 13.80
C HIS A 204 10.24 3.65 13.22
N ALA A 205 9.66 4.08 12.10
CA ALA A 205 8.64 3.26 11.46
C ALA A 205 9.27 2.03 10.78
N SER A 206 8.90 0.85 11.27
CA SER A 206 9.35 -0.44 10.78
C SER A 206 8.96 -0.67 9.31
N TRP A 207 7.81 -0.10 8.91
CA TRP A 207 7.25 -0.20 7.57
C TRP A 207 7.94 0.68 6.52
N ILE A 208 8.61 1.78 6.89
CA ILE A 208 9.21 2.72 5.92
C ILE A 208 10.12 2.00 4.93
N PRO A 209 11.19 1.29 5.36
CA PRO A 209 12.09 0.64 4.42
C PRO A 209 11.39 -0.42 3.57
N SER A 210 10.19 -0.86 3.97
CA SER A 210 9.44 -1.90 3.26
C SER A 210 8.38 -1.37 2.29
N LEU A 211 7.97 -0.11 2.35
CA LEU A 211 6.90 0.41 1.49
C LEU A 211 7.26 1.72 0.80
N VAL A 212 8.18 2.49 1.37
CA VAL A 212 8.54 3.81 0.86
C VAL A 212 10.04 3.87 0.64
N PRO A 213 10.51 4.56 -0.40
CA PRO A 213 11.94 4.73 -0.63
C PRO A 213 12.66 5.36 0.57
N GLY A 214 13.87 4.89 0.85
CA GLY A 214 14.66 5.36 2.01
C GLY A 214 14.93 6.87 2.01
N ILE A 215 14.94 7.52 0.83
CA ILE A 215 15.11 8.98 0.69
C ILE A 215 13.94 9.78 1.32
N CYS A 216 12.77 9.16 1.46
CA CYS A 216 11.61 9.78 2.10
C CYS A 216 11.66 9.68 3.64
N ARG A 217 12.72 9.11 4.22
CA ARG A 217 12.86 9.07 5.67
C ARG A 217 12.95 10.48 6.24
N ASN A 218 12.21 10.73 7.32
CA ASN A 218 12.28 12.00 8.04
C ASN A 218 13.69 12.26 8.60
N PRO A 219 14.38 13.35 8.21
CA PRO A 219 15.67 13.70 8.78
C PRO A 219 15.54 14.42 10.13
N TYR A 220 14.34 14.84 10.53
CA TYR A 220 14.11 15.65 11.73
C TYR A 220 13.73 14.81 12.96
N MET A 221 13.97 15.37 14.14
CA MET A 221 13.52 14.78 15.42
C MET A 221 11.99 14.84 15.49
N ALA A 222 11.34 13.74 15.15
CA ALA A 222 9.89 13.60 15.20
C ALA A 222 9.47 12.56 16.26
N GLY A 223 8.20 12.62 16.69
CA GLY A 223 7.57 11.59 17.53
C GLY A 223 7.52 10.23 16.84
N GLU A 224 6.90 9.22 17.46
CA GLU A 224 6.77 7.90 16.83
C GLU A 224 5.90 7.97 15.57
N SER A 225 6.27 7.18 14.55
CA SER A 225 5.42 7.03 13.38
C SER A 225 4.19 6.18 13.73
N GLN A 226 3.03 6.59 13.28
CA GLN A 226 1.76 5.91 13.51
C GLN A 226 1.29 5.09 12.29
N GLY A 227 1.94 5.29 11.14
CA GLY A 227 1.65 4.53 9.93
C GLY A 227 1.56 5.38 8.67
N LEU A 228 1.06 4.73 7.62
CA LEU A 228 0.83 5.27 6.29
C LEU A 228 -0.66 5.23 5.98
N GLY A 229 -1.21 6.36 5.53
CA GLY A 229 -2.52 6.49 4.92
C GLY A 229 -2.41 7.28 3.60
N GLY A 230 -3.49 7.93 3.19
CA GLY A 230 -3.58 8.69 1.95
C GLY A 230 -4.28 7.91 0.85
N GLU A 231 -4.10 8.37 -0.38
CA GLU A 231 -4.72 7.82 -1.59
C GLU A 231 -4.48 6.30 -1.70
N LEU A 232 -5.56 5.51 -1.61
CA LEU A 232 -5.55 4.05 -1.65
C LEU A 232 -4.75 3.49 -2.83
N PRO A 233 -4.93 3.96 -4.08
CA PRO A 233 -4.21 3.37 -5.20
C PRO A 233 -2.69 3.65 -5.15
N ILE A 234 -2.22 4.72 -4.48
CA ILE A 234 -0.78 4.91 -4.24
C ILE A 234 -0.26 3.86 -3.28
N VAL A 235 -0.91 3.73 -2.12
CA VAL A 235 -0.45 2.85 -1.05
C VAL A 235 -0.43 1.39 -1.53
N ILE A 236 -1.45 0.96 -2.25
CA ILE A 236 -1.51 -0.36 -2.88
C ILE A 236 -0.42 -0.51 -3.96
N GLY A 237 -0.16 0.52 -4.76
CA GLY A 237 0.92 0.49 -5.76
C GLY A 237 2.31 0.37 -5.12
N LEU A 238 2.53 1.03 -3.99
CA LEU A 238 3.75 0.91 -3.19
C LEU A 238 3.95 -0.52 -2.66
N MET A 239 2.88 -1.16 -2.18
CA MET A 239 2.88 -2.57 -1.77
C MET A 239 3.22 -3.50 -2.94
N ALA A 240 2.68 -3.21 -4.14
CA ALA A 240 2.86 -4.05 -5.32
C ALA A 240 4.32 -4.22 -5.75
N PHE A 241 5.21 -3.26 -5.45
CA PHE A 241 6.66 -3.39 -5.71
C PHE A 241 7.34 -4.53 -4.94
N HIS A 242 6.66 -5.20 -4.00
CA HIS A 242 7.19 -6.46 -3.45
C HIS A 242 7.11 -7.64 -4.41
N ALA A 243 6.37 -7.52 -5.52
CA ALA A 243 6.44 -8.49 -6.60
C ALA A 243 7.84 -8.40 -7.24
N SER A 244 8.42 -9.55 -7.55
CA SER A 244 9.77 -9.64 -8.07
C SER A 244 9.81 -9.38 -9.58
N PRO A 245 10.77 -8.60 -10.10
CA PRO A 245 10.94 -8.39 -11.54
C PRO A 245 11.21 -9.69 -12.32
N ASP A 246 11.83 -10.68 -11.68
CA ASP A 246 12.18 -11.98 -12.28
C ASP A 246 11.05 -13.03 -12.19
N GLY A 247 9.85 -12.63 -11.74
CA GLY A 247 8.72 -13.54 -11.54
C GLY A 247 8.82 -14.42 -10.28
N GLY A 248 9.88 -14.26 -9.47
CA GLY A 248 10.07 -15.02 -8.23
C GLY A 248 8.99 -14.78 -7.18
N ARG A 249 8.26 -13.66 -7.25
CA ARG A 249 7.04 -13.33 -6.48
C ARG A 249 6.08 -12.53 -7.36
N THR A 250 4.88 -13.04 -7.60
CA THR A 250 3.86 -12.35 -8.40
C THR A 250 3.09 -11.33 -7.56
N ILE A 251 2.31 -10.46 -8.21
CA ILE A 251 1.40 -9.52 -7.52
C ILE A 251 0.39 -10.28 -6.66
N ASN A 252 -0.14 -11.40 -7.15
CA ASN A 252 -1.04 -12.25 -6.38
C ASN A 252 -0.35 -12.80 -5.12
N ASP A 253 0.91 -13.24 -5.22
CA ASP A 253 1.67 -13.72 -4.06
C ASP A 253 1.88 -12.62 -3.00
N VAL A 254 2.01 -11.35 -3.42
CA VAL A 254 2.17 -10.21 -2.51
C VAL A 254 0.93 -10.02 -1.64
N PHE A 255 -0.25 -10.01 -2.26
CA PHE A 255 -1.50 -9.65 -1.58
C PHE A 255 -2.28 -10.84 -1.02
N LEU A 256 -2.16 -12.02 -1.63
CA LEU A 256 -2.92 -13.21 -1.26
C LEU A 256 -2.04 -14.32 -0.68
N GLY A 257 -0.73 -14.21 -0.85
CA GLY A 257 0.24 -15.15 -0.29
C GLY A 257 0.50 -16.39 -1.12
N ARG A 258 1.45 -17.18 -0.62
CA ARG A 258 1.76 -18.52 -1.10
C ARG A 258 1.31 -19.54 -0.05
N GLY A 259 0.21 -20.22 -0.30
CA GLY A 259 -0.33 -21.22 0.63
C GLY A 259 -0.86 -20.58 1.92
N GLU A 260 -0.57 -21.20 3.07
CA GLU A 260 -1.22 -20.88 4.36
C GLU A 260 -0.76 -19.57 5.01
N ASN A 261 0.34 -18.97 4.54
CA ASN A 261 0.93 -17.79 5.18
C ASN A 261 0.19 -16.47 4.86
N GLY A 262 -0.77 -16.49 3.93
CA GLY A 262 -1.49 -15.29 3.49
C GLY A 262 -0.59 -14.24 2.83
N GLY A 263 -1.19 -13.13 2.42
CA GLY A 263 -0.48 -12.00 1.85
C GLY A 263 0.38 -11.23 2.85
N LEU A 264 1.18 -10.31 2.35
CA LEU A 264 2.02 -9.42 3.17
C LEU A 264 1.21 -8.32 3.87
N TRP A 265 -0.01 -8.04 3.44
CA TRP A 265 -0.91 -7.08 4.09
C TRP A 265 -2.00 -7.81 4.86
N LYS A 266 -1.93 -7.74 6.18
CA LYS A 266 -2.89 -8.40 7.08
C LYS A 266 -3.06 -7.61 8.36
N ASP A 267 -4.29 -7.52 8.86
CA ASP A 267 -4.64 -6.81 10.09
C ASP A 267 -4.15 -5.35 10.05
N TYR A 268 -4.26 -4.72 8.86
CA TYR A 268 -3.72 -3.38 8.57
C TYR A 268 -2.20 -3.25 8.77
N CYS A 269 -1.47 -4.35 8.93
CA CYS A 269 -0.02 -4.36 9.10
C CYS A 269 0.66 -4.89 7.83
N TRP A 270 1.78 -4.27 7.46
CA TRP A 270 2.65 -4.78 6.42
C TRP A 270 3.72 -5.70 7.02
N GLN A 271 3.71 -6.96 6.62
CA GLN A 271 4.49 -8.03 7.26
C GLN A 271 5.92 -8.16 6.72
N SER A 272 6.31 -7.36 5.72
CA SER A 272 7.68 -7.36 5.20
C SER A 272 8.52 -6.29 5.86
N SER A 273 9.78 -6.60 6.16
CA SER A 273 10.77 -5.64 6.68
C SER A 273 11.84 -5.28 5.64
N SER A 274 11.81 -5.88 4.45
CA SER A 274 12.81 -5.68 3.41
C SER A 274 12.38 -4.60 2.42
N SER A 275 13.37 -3.94 1.79
CA SER A 275 13.10 -3.08 0.62
C SER A 275 12.33 -3.86 -0.45
N PRO A 276 11.33 -3.24 -1.11
CA PRO A 276 10.65 -3.84 -2.25
C PRO A 276 11.67 -4.25 -3.32
N ALA A 277 11.61 -5.50 -3.78
CA ALA A 277 12.49 -6.02 -4.83
C ALA A 277 12.20 -5.37 -6.21
N GLY A 278 11.01 -4.80 -6.36
CA GLY A 278 10.58 -4.11 -7.56
C GLY A 278 11.03 -2.67 -7.70
N TYR A 279 11.71 -2.12 -6.69
CA TYR A 279 12.33 -0.81 -6.84
C TYR A 279 13.55 -0.89 -7.74
N THR A 280 13.64 0.06 -8.66
CA THR A 280 14.78 0.25 -9.56
C THR A 280 16.01 0.66 -8.77
N LEU A 281 17.15 0.04 -9.08
CA LEU A 281 18.38 0.16 -8.28
C LEU A 281 19.46 0.97 -8.99
N SER A 282 19.29 1.22 -10.29
CA SER A 282 20.20 2.01 -11.11
C SER A 282 19.50 3.12 -11.89
N GLU A 283 20.26 4.14 -12.27
CA GLU A 283 19.81 5.23 -13.17
C GLU A 283 19.62 4.76 -14.61
N GLN A 284 20.15 3.59 -14.97
CA GLN A 284 19.97 2.99 -16.30
C GLN A 284 18.78 2.01 -16.36
N ASP A 285 18.17 1.68 -15.22
CA ASP A 285 17.05 0.76 -15.20
C ASP A 285 15.82 1.40 -15.85
N THR A 286 15.10 0.60 -16.64
CA THR A 286 13.77 1.00 -17.13
C THR A 286 12.83 1.18 -15.93
N PRO A 287 12.03 2.27 -15.87
CA PRO A 287 11.04 2.42 -14.82
C PRO A 287 10.10 1.23 -14.76
N ARG A 288 9.73 0.83 -13.55
CA ARG A 288 8.78 -0.25 -13.32
C ARG A 288 7.50 0.33 -12.78
N GLY A 289 6.36 -0.01 -13.37
CA GLY A 289 5.07 0.57 -12.99
C GLY A 289 4.00 -0.43 -12.64
N TYR A 290 3.02 0.03 -11.87
CA TYR A 290 1.77 -0.67 -11.62
C TYR A 290 0.59 0.27 -11.78
N LEU A 291 -0.44 -0.17 -12.51
CA LEU A 291 -1.77 0.39 -12.46
C LEU A 291 -2.54 -0.27 -11.33
N VAL A 292 -3.04 0.53 -10.39
CA VAL A 292 -4.02 0.11 -9.39
C VAL A 292 -5.38 0.65 -9.81
N HIS A 293 -6.39 -0.20 -9.86
CA HIS A 293 -7.76 0.19 -10.14
C HIS A 293 -8.67 -0.31 -9.03
N ILE A 294 -9.43 0.60 -8.42
CA ILE A 294 -10.27 0.34 -7.25
C ILE A 294 -11.72 0.61 -7.61
N CYS A 295 -12.59 -0.34 -7.28
CA CYS A 295 -14.03 -0.23 -7.41
C CYS A 295 -14.70 -0.36 -6.02
N LEU A 296 -15.89 0.21 -5.91
CA LEU A 296 -16.77 -0.08 -4.77
C LEU A 296 -17.11 -1.57 -4.76
N ASP A 297 -17.20 -2.16 -3.57
CA ASP A 297 -17.65 -3.52 -3.34
C ASP A 297 -19.19 -3.61 -3.41
N PRO A 298 -19.75 -4.23 -4.48
CA PRO A 298 -21.19 -4.35 -4.64
C PRO A 298 -21.83 -5.33 -3.63
N GLU A 299 -21.03 -6.16 -2.96
CA GLU A 299 -21.50 -7.04 -1.88
C GLU A 299 -21.58 -6.32 -0.52
N ASN A 300 -21.10 -5.07 -0.44
CA ASN A 300 -21.07 -4.27 0.77
C ASN A 300 -21.46 -2.80 0.52
N GLN A 301 -22.63 -2.60 -0.09
CA GLN A 301 -23.05 -1.28 -0.58
C GLN A 301 -23.23 -0.23 0.53
N ALA A 302 -23.46 -0.67 1.77
CA ALA A 302 -23.63 0.25 2.91
C ALA A 302 -22.30 0.90 3.33
N ASP A 303 -21.22 0.11 3.37
CA ASP A 303 -19.93 0.54 3.93
C ASP A 303 -18.84 0.69 2.85
N SER A 304 -19.10 0.31 1.59
CA SER A 304 -18.26 0.57 0.42
C SER A 304 -18.83 1.69 -0.44
N THR A 305 -18.73 2.93 0.03
CA THR A 305 -19.16 4.13 -0.69
C THR A 305 -17.96 5.03 -1.00
N PHE A 306 -18.14 6.03 -1.87
CA PHE A 306 -17.11 7.04 -2.09
C PHE A 306 -16.70 7.74 -0.80
N ASP A 307 -17.68 8.05 0.06
CA ASP A 307 -17.44 8.75 1.32
C ASP A 307 -16.68 7.87 2.30
N SER A 308 -17.03 6.59 2.43
CA SER A 308 -16.32 5.68 3.34
C SER A 308 -14.89 5.40 2.90
N LEU A 309 -14.63 5.24 1.59
CA LEU A 309 -13.27 5.09 1.08
C LEU A 309 -12.46 6.40 1.19
N SER A 310 -13.09 7.56 0.96
CA SER A 310 -12.44 8.85 1.17
C SER A 310 -12.10 9.08 2.65
N MET A 311 -12.99 8.71 3.58
CA MET A 311 -12.69 8.73 5.01
C MET A 311 -11.54 7.79 5.36
N LEU A 312 -11.49 6.59 4.77
CA LEU A 312 -10.40 5.65 4.98
C LEU A 312 -9.05 6.22 4.51
N GLU A 313 -9.02 6.92 3.36
CA GLU A 313 -7.82 7.55 2.82
C GLU A 313 -7.30 8.71 3.69
N TRP A 314 -8.20 9.59 4.13
CA TRP A 314 -7.81 10.89 4.71
C TRP A 314 -7.91 10.98 6.22
N ASN A 315 -8.64 10.08 6.86
CA ASN A 315 -8.84 10.04 8.31
C ASN A 315 -8.40 8.70 8.93
N GLY A 316 -7.96 7.75 8.11
CA GLY A 316 -7.51 6.43 8.54
C GLY A 316 -6.01 6.22 8.44
N VAL A 317 -5.53 5.15 9.08
CA VAL A 317 -4.22 4.57 8.84
C VAL A 317 -4.44 3.28 8.06
N LEU A 318 -3.91 3.20 6.84
CA LEU A 318 -4.03 2.03 5.96
C LEU A 318 -3.00 0.96 6.32
N VAL A 319 -1.81 1.39 6.72
CA VAL A 319 -0.71 0.53 7.16
C VAL A 319 -0.18 1.02 8.50
N HIS A 320 -0.34 0.20 9.54
CA HIS A 320 0.23 0.44 10.85
C HIS A 320 1.74 0.19 10.88
N GLY A 321 2.43 0.90 11.79
CA GLY A 321 3.88 0.82 11.94
C GLY A 321 4.42 0.07 13.15
#